data_AF-A0A8S2ENX3-F1
#
_entry.id   AF-A0A8S2ENX3-F1
#
_cell.length_a   1.000
_cell.length_b   1.000
_cell.length_c   1.000
_cell.angle_alpha   90.00
_cell.angle_beta   90.00
_cell.angle_gamma   90.00
#
_symmetry.space_group_name_H-M   'P 1'
#
loop_
_entity.id
_entity.type
_entity.pdbx_description
1 polymer ?
#
loop_
_entity_poly.entity_id
_entity_poly.type
_entity_poly.pdbx_seq_one_letter_code
_entity_poly.pdbx_strand_id
1 'polypeptide(L)'
;MSQKPIVHVEYDGAGYEPRYQVLREQILRKVPESTVTGAQGRSSSFEVTLNNKEIFSKLKVGQFPNSDKITEEVNNAAENRETQQVTEVDKNSCTII
;
A
#
# COMPACT_ATOMS: atom_id res chain seq x y z
N MET A 1 -23.58 -4.38 -4.17
CA MET A 1 -23.06 -4.32 -2.78
C MET A 1 -21.58 -4.02 -2.90
N SER A 2 -21.16 -2.79 -2.61
CA SER A 2 -19.73 -2.43 -2.68
C SER A 2 -19.04 -2.96 -1.43
N GLN A 3 -17.92 -3.67 -1.60
CA GLN A 3 -17.10 -4.08 -0.47
C GLN A 3 -16.33 -2.85 0.01
N LYS A 4 -16.26 -2.61 1.32
CA LYS A 4 -15.43 -1.54 1.88
C LYS A 4 -14.00 -2.04 2.01
N PRO A 5 -13.06 -1.66 1.13
CA PRO A 5 -11.71 -2.19 1.21
C PRO A 5 -11.02 -1.65 2.46
N ILE A 6 -10.41 -2.56 3.22
CA ILE A 6 -9.62 -2.23 4.40
C ILE A 6 -8.14 -2.31 4.01
N VAL A 7 -7.45 -1.18 4.05
CA VAL A 7 -6.03 -1.03 3.77
C VAL A 7 -5.28 -0.86 5.09
N HIS A 8 -4.30 -1.71 5.33
CA HIS A 8 -3.39 -1.63 6.46
C HIS A 8 -1.98 -1.42 5.91
N VAL A 9 -1.37 -0.31 6.29
CA VAL A 9 0.00 0.03 5.88
C VAL A 9 0.89 -0.05 7.10
N GLU A 10 1.79 -1.00 7.10
CA GLU A 10 2.85 -1.09 8.09
C GLU A 10 4.09 -0.36 7.57
N TYR A 11 4.67 0.56 8.34
CA TYR A 11 5.86 1.31 7.92
C TYR A 11 6.82 1.63 9.06
N ASP A 12 8.10 1.83 8.71
CA ASP A 12 9.14 2.25 9.65
C ASP A 12 9.00 3.72 10.07
N GLY A 13 8.51 3.91 11.30
CA GLY A 13 8.61 5.16 12.07
C GLY A 13 8.25 6.46 11.36
N ALA A 14 8.69 7.58 11.95
CA ALA A 14 8.39 8.93 11.46
C ALA A 14 8.93 9.23 10.05
N GLY A 15 9.96 8.49 9.59
CA GLY A 15 10.55 8.72 8.27
C GLY A 15 9.62 8.37 7.11
N TYR A 16 8.69 7.42 7.31
CA TYR A 16 7.77 6.95 6.26
C TYR A 16 6.32 7.41 6.46
N GLU A 17 6.01 8.03 7.60
CA GLU A 17 4.71 8.65 7.89
C GLU A 17 4.19 9.58 6.78
N PRO A 18 4.98 10.56 6.24
CA PRO A 18 4.47 11.44 5.19
C PRO A 18 4.10 10.68 3.91
N ARG A 19 4.81 9.60 3.57
CA ARG A 19 4.47 8.74 2.42
C ARG A 19 3.17 7.99 2.66
N TYR A 20 2.98 7.48 3.87
CA TYR A 20 1.71 6.86 4.27
C TYR A 20 0.54 7.85 4.16
N GLN A 21 0.71 9.09 4.62
CA GLN A 21 -0.34 10.11 4.55
C GLN A 21 -0.75 10.40 3.11
N VAL A 22 0.21 10.60 2.21
CA VAL A 22 -0.06 10.84 0.78
C VAL A 22 -0.83 9.66 0.16
N LEU A 23 -0.39 8.43 0.44
CA LEU A 23 -1.05 7.22 -0.06
C LEU A 23 -2.49 7.13 0.46
N ARG A 24 -2.69 7.39 1.76
CA ARG A 24 -4.01 7.43 2.39
C ARG A 24 -4.92 8.45 1.71
N GLU A 25 -4.44 9.66 1.47
CA GLU A 25 -5.24 10.70 0.82
C GLU A 25 -5.63 10.31 -0.60
N GLN A 26 -4.72 9.73 -1.39
CA GLN A 26 -5.03 9.25 -2.75
C GLN A 26 -6.08 8.15 -2.74
N ILE A 27 -5.96 7.19 -1.82
CA ILE A 27 -6.94 6.12 -1.66
C ILE A 27 -8.31 6.68 -1.25
N LEU A 28 -8.37 7.56 -0.26
CA LEU A 28 -9.63 8.16 0.18
C LEU A 28 -10.27 9.05 -0.91
N ARG A 29 -9.47 9.68 -1.76
CA ARG A 29 -9.97 10.45 -2.91
C ARG A 29 -10.63 9.55 -3.96
N LYS A 30 -10.08 8.36 -4.22
CA LYS A 30 -10.60 7.44 -5.23
C LYS A 30 -11.73 6.56 -4.68
N VAL A 31 -11.58 6.09 -3.45
CA VAL A 31 -12.51 5.22 -2.73
C VAL A 31 -12.73 5.79 -1.31
N PRO A 32 -13.66 6.75 -1.13
CA PRO A 32 -13.89 7.37 0.17
C PRO A 32 -14.48 6.42 1.22
N GLU A 33 -15.06 5.29 0.80
CA GLU A 33 -15.57 4.25 1.69
C GLU A 33 -14.47 3.31 2.23
N SER A 34 -13.25 3.45 1.72
CA SER A 34 -12.11 2.63 2.14
C SER A 34 -11.63 3.02 3.54
N THR A 35 -11.13 2.04 4.28
CA THR A 35 -10.54 2.26 5.60
C THR A 35 -9.03 2.12 5.48
N VAL A 36 -8.29 3.22 5.62
CA VAL A 36 -6.82 3.20 5.55
C VAL A 36 -6.24 3.39 6.94
N THR A 37 -5.50 2.38 7.42
CA THR A 37 -4.83 2.35 8.72
C THR A 37 -3.33 2.28 8.55
N GLY A 38 -2.60 2.95 9.43
CA GLY A 38 -1.15 3.02 9.43
C GLY A 38 -0.64 2.51 10.76
N ALA A 39 0.29 1.56 10.73
CA ALA A 39 0.94 1.01 11.92
C ALA A 39 2.45 1.13 11.81
N GLN A 40 3.10 1.39 12.94
CA GLN A 40 4.54 1.37 13.01
C GLN A 40 5.03 -0.08 13.02
N GLY A 41 5.83 -0.42 12.02
CA GLY A 41 6.32 -1.76 11.76
C GLY A 41 7.75 -2.03 12.13
N ARG A 42 8.30 -3.06 11.48
CA ARG A 42 9.74 -3.35 11.50
C ARG A 42 10.56 -2.20 10.89
N SER A 43 11.80 -2.06 11.36
CA SER A 43 12.73 -1.08 10.80
C SER A 43 12.96 -1.30 9.31
N SER A 44 12.93 -0.21 8.53
CA SER A 44 13.02 -0.22 7.07
C SER A 44 11.93 -1.01 6.32
N SER A 45 10.84 -1.45 6.96
CA SER A 45 9.70 -2.09 6.28
C SER A 45 8.68 -1.08 5.76
N PHE A 46 7.98 -1.47 4.69
CA PHE A 46 6.81 -0.77 4.18
C PHE A 46 5.91 -1.83 3.51
N GLU A 47 4.93 -2.30 4.25
CA GLU A 47 4.06 -3.41 3.85
C GLU A 47 2.62 -2.91 3.72
N VAL A 48 1.97 -3.29 2.62
CA VAL A 48 0.60 -2.87 2.33
C VAL A 48 -0.26 -4.12 2.24
N THR A 49 -1.24 -4.17 3.14
CA THR A 49 -2.22 -5.25 3.23
C THR A 49 -3.59 -4.70 2.87
N LEU A 50 -4.29 -5.36 1.96
CA LEU A 50 -5.62 -4.99 1.49
C LEU A 50 -6.58 -6.16 1.72
N ASN A 51 -7.64 -5.94 2.50
CA ASN A 51 -8.60 -6.98 2.90
C ASN A 51 -7.94 -8.21 3.55
N ASN A 52 -6.94 -8.00 4.42
CA ASN A 52 -6.11 -9.05 5.04
C ASN A 52 -5.22 -9.84 4.06
N LYS A 53 -5.06 -9.35 2.82
CA LYS A 53 -4.14 -9.91 1.83
C LYS A 53 -2.99 -8.95 1.60
N GLU A 54 -1.76 -9.39 1.82
CA GLU A 54 -0.58 -8.60 1.49
C GLU A 54 -0.54 -8.37 -0.03
N ILE A 55 -0.68 -7.12 -0.45
CA ILE A 55 -0.57 -6.73 -1.86
C ILE A 55 0.81 -6.16 -2.17
N PHE A 56 1.57 -5.71 -1.18
CA PHE A 56 2.91 -5.18 -1.40
C PHE A 56 3.80 -5.38 -0.17
N SER A 57 5.07 -5.71 -0.39
CA SER A 57 6.08 -5.74 0.66
C SER A 57 7.39 -5.13 0.17
N LYS A 58 7.77 -3.99 0.75
CA LYS A 58 9.06 -3.34 0.48
C LYS A 58 10.24 -4.24 0.86
N LEU A 59 10.09 -5.11 1.85
CA LEU A 59 11.17 -6.03 2.21
C LEU A 59 11.46 -7.05 1.10
N LYS A 60 10.43 -7.45 0.35
CA LYS A 60 10.57 -8.35 -0.79
C LYS A 60 11.13 -7.64 -2.02
N VAL A 61 10.68 -6.42 -2.30
CA VAL A 61 11.04 -5.70 -3.53
C VAL A 61 12.28 -4.79 -3.35
N GLY A 62 12.59 -4.41 -2.11
CA GLY A 62 13.67 -3.48 -1.75
C GLY A 62 13.33 -1.99 -1.93
N GLN A 63 12.18 -1.67 -2.55
CA GLN A 63 11.81 -0.31 -2.95
C GLN A 63 10.39 0.07 -2.49
N PHE A 64 10.05 1.35 -2.58
CA PHE A 64 8.71 1.84 -2.21
C PHE A 64 7.67 1.47 -3.27
N PRO A 65 6.42 1.19 -2.84
CA PRO A 65 5.35 0.92 -3.77
C PRO A 65 4.99 2.16 -4.57
N ASN A 66 4.55 1.96 -5.82
CA ASN A 66 3.94 3.02 -6.59
C ASN A 66 2.51 3.30 -6.06
N SER A 67 2.25 4.52 -5.62
CA SER A 67 1.00 4.93 -5.00
C SER A 67 -0.22 4.74 -5.91
N ASP A 68 -0.07 5.03 -7.20
CA ASP A 68 -1.14 4.86 -8.19
C ASP A 68 -1.55 3.40 -8.32
N LYS A 69 -0.57 2.48 -8.36
CA LYS A 69 -0.81 1.04 -8.44
C LYS A 69 -1.52 0.49 -7.21
N ILE A 70 -1.10 0.93 -6.02
CA ILE A 70 -1.82 0.57 -4.78
C ILE A 70 -3.26 1.07 -4.84
N THR A 71 -3.48 2.31 -5.28
CA THR A 71 -4.82 2.90 -5.35
C THR A 71 -5.71 2.17 -6.35
N GLU A 72 -5.17 1.75 -7.51
CA GLU A 72 -5.87 0.88 -8.45
C GLU A 72 -6.27 -0.45 -7.82
N GLU A 73 -5.39 -1.10 -7.07
CA GLU A 73 -5.69 -2.34 -6.37
C GLU A 73 -6.77 -2.18 -5.30
N VAL A 74 -6.75 -1.08 -4.55
CA VAL A 74 -7.84 -0.77 -3.60
C VAL A 74 -9.18 -0.61 -4.33
N ASN A 75 -9.18 0.03 -5.50
CA ASN A 75 -10.38 0.16 -6.31
C ASN A 75 -10.87 -1.20 -6.84
N ASN A 76 -9.96 -2.05 -7.35
CA ASN A 76 -10.27 -3.41 -7.76
C ASN A 76 -10.90 -4.21 -6.61
N ALA A 77 -10.36 -4.10 -5.40
CA ALA A 77 -10.95 -4.75 -4.22
C ALA A 77 -12.35 -4.24 -3.87
N ALA A 78 -12.61 -2.94 -4.04
CA ALA A 78 -13.95 -2.37 -3.84
C ALA A 78 -14.97 -2.96 -4.83
N GLU A 79 -14.52 -3.27 -6.05
CA GLU A 79 -15.30 -3.91 -7.12
C GLU A 79 -15.41 -5.45 -6.99
N ASN A 80 -14.99 -6.03 -5.85
CA ASN A 80 -14.94 -7.48 -5.63
C ASN A 80 -14.03 -8.23 -6.63
N ARG A 81 -13.02 -7.56 -7.20
CA ARG A 81 -11.99 -8.22 -8.00
C ARG A 81 -10.89 -8.81 -7.12
N GLU A 82 -10.25 -9.86 -7.63
CA GLU A 82 -9.05 -10.41 -7.02
C GLU A 82 -7.92 -9.38 -7.07
N THR A 83 -7.46 -8.95 -5.90
CA THR A 83 -6.27 -8.11 -5.79
C THR A 83 -5.03 -8.95 -6.03
N GLN A 84 -4.08 -8.43 -6.76
CA GLN A 84 -2.80 -9.07 -7.04
C GLN A 84 -1.68 -8.39 -6.26
N GLN A 85 -0.58 -9.13 -6.09
CA GLN A 85 0.60 -8.57 -5.47
C GLN A 85 1.21 -7.54 -6.43
N VAL A 86 1.22 -6.28 -6.03
CA VAL A 86 1.93 -5.21 -6.70
C VAL A 86 3.43 -5.49 -6.55
N THR A 87 4.07 -5.83 -7.67
CA THR A 87 5.54 -5.93 -7.76
C THR A 87 6.14 -4.68 -8.41
N GLU A 88 5.30 -3.76 -8.87
CA GLU A 88 5.71 -2.48 -9.42
C GLU A 88 6.17 -1.53 -8.31
N VAL A 89 7.40 -1.06 -8.46
CA VAL A 89 8.06 -0.11 -7.57
C VAL A 89 8.63 1.02 -8.39
N ASP A 90 8.80 2.18 -7.76
CA ASP A 90 9.60 3.27 -8.31
C ASP A 90 11.02 2.75 -8.55
N LYS A 91 11.38 2.50 -9.83
CA LYS A 91 12.66 1.92 -10.29
C LYS A 91 13.84 2.88 -10.13
N ASN A 92 14.04 3.44 -8.95
CA ASN A 92 15.07 4.45 -8.70
C ASN A 92 16.03 4.14 -7.55
N SER A 93 16.02 2.93 -6.98
CA SER A 93 17.04 2.53 -5.99
C SER A 93 17.58 1.13 -6.27
N CYS A 94 18.63 1.13 -7.08
CA CYS A 94 19.57 0.03 -7.25
C CYS A 94 20.14 -0.40 -5.88
N THR A 95 20.22 -1.69 -5.61
CA THR A 95 21.24 -2.22 -4.68
C THR A 95 21.82 -3.46 -5.31
N ILE A 96 23.06 -3.27 -5.74
CA ILE A 96 24.03 -4.31 -6.06
C ILE A 96 24.26 -5.10 -4.75
N ILE A 97 24.13 -6.42 -4.82
CA ILE A 97 24.78 -7.35 -3.90
C ILE A 97 25.56 -8.37 -4.72
#